data_AF-C5XBL3-F1
#
_entry.id   AF-C5XBL3-F1
#
_cell.length_a   1.000
_cell.length_b   1.000
_cell.length_c   1.000
_cell.angle_alpha   90.00
_cell.angle_beta   90.00
_cell.angle_gamma   90.00
#
_symmetry.space_group_name_H-M   'P 1'
#
loop_
_entity.id
_entity.type
_entity.pdbx_description
1 polymer ?
#
loop_
_entity_poly.entity_id
_entity_poly.type
_entity_poly.pdbx_seq_one_letter_code
_entity_poly.pdbx_strand_id
1 'polypeptide(L)'
;MTGGSGGRRDHESDRDASTALPVPGPCASTHRALAECHRRAARGPLQPEVLCRHLNRALAECVVTACCPDETDAVRTLCGSAGTALKRQQCQRARIDLALCLEAHQEP
;
A
#
# COMPACT_ATOMS: atom_id res chain seq x y z
N MET A 1 -27.57 12.47 48.56
CA MET A 1 -28.06 11.66 47.42
C MET A 1 -27.37 12.19 46.16
N THR A 2 -26.66 11.30 45.44
CA THR A 2 -26.29 11.34 44.00
C THR A 2 -25.67 12.65 43.46
N GLY A 3 -24.41 12.75 43.03
CA GLY A 3 -23.60 11.79 42.28
C GLY A 3 -23.54 12.24 40.81
N GLY A 4 -22.36 12.35 40.20
CA GLY A 4 -22.24 12.39 38.73
C GLY A 4 -21.13 13.27 38.15
N SER A 5 -19.92 12.73 38.11
CA SER A 5 -18.83 13.11 37.21
C SER A 5 -19.16 12.83 35.74
N GLY A 6 -18.51 13.55 34.80
CA GLY A 6 -18.41 13.17 33.38
C GLY A 6 -18.41 14.40 32.48
N GLY A 7 -17.27 14.91 32.00
CA GLY A 7 -16.32 14.17 31.17
C GLY A 7 -16.73 14.28 29.70
N ARG A 8 -16.65 15.48 29.11
CA ARG A 8 -16.80 15.66 27.66
C ARG A 8 -15.44 15.40 27.04
N ARG A 9 -15.24 14.13 26.68
CA ARG A 9 -14.09 13.59 26.00
C ARG A 9 -14.39 13.53 24.49
N ASP A 10 -13.38 13.93 23.72
CA ASP A 10 -13.01 13.39 22.42
C ASP A 10 -13.94 13.68 21.22
N HIS A 11 -13.70 14.79 20.53
CA HIS A 11 -14.17 15.00 19.15
C HIS A 11 -13.05 15.43 18.19
N GLU A 12 -11.80 15.06 18.48
CA GLU A 12 -10.64 15.57 17.74
C GLU A 12 -9.83 14.49 17.00
N SER A 13 -10.41 13.32 16.72
CA SER A 13 -9.68 12.20 16.12
C SER A 13 -10.20 11.70 14.76
N ASP A 14 -11.19 12.35 14.14
CA ASP A 14 -11.74 11.92 12.83
C ASP A 14 -11.16 12.69 11.63
N ARG A 15 -10.41 13.77 11.84
CA ARG A 15 -9.91 14.61 10.74
C ARG A 15 -8.66 14.09 10.03
N ASP A 16 -7.93 13.15 10.63
CA ASP A 16 -6.74 12.52 10.00
C ASP A 16 -7.06 11.23 9.23
N ALA A 17 -8.30 10.74 9.25
CA ALA A 17 -8.70 9.54 8.51
C ALA A 17 -9.13 9.83 7.06
N SER A 18 -9.39 11.10 6.71
CA SER A 18 -10.06 11.47 5.46
C SER A 18 -9.13 11.57 4.23
N THR A 19 -7.82 11.40 4.39
CA THR A 19 -6.84 11.37 3.29
C THR A 19 -6.27 9.97 3.00
N ALA A 20 -6.70 8.94 3.76
CA ALA A 20 -6.29 7.58 3.49
C ALA A 20 -7.13 7.04 2.32
N LEU A 21 -6.51 6.95 1.14
CA LEU A 21 -7.08 6.25 -0.01
C LEU A 21 -7.57 4.86 0.44
N PRO A 22 -8.78 4.44 0.03
CA PRO A 22 -9.31 3.15 0.42
C PRO A 22 -8.40 2.04 -0.11
N VAL A 23 -7.66 1.39 0.79
CA VAL A 23 -6.83 0.24 0.45
C VAL A 23 -7.74 -0.89 -0.03
N PRO A 24 -7.46 -1.53 -1.18
CA PRO A 24 -8.25 -2.67 -1.66
C PRO A 24 -8.43 -3.73 -0.57
N GLY A 25 -9.64 -4.29 -0.46
CA GLY A 25 -10.01 -5.26 0.56
C GLY A 25 -8.98 -6.39 0.80
N PRO A 26 -8.40 -7.01 -0.25
CA PRO A 26 -7.37 -8.04 -0.11
C PRO A 26 -6.09 -7.58 0.62
N CYS A 27 -5.80 -6.27 0.61
CA CYS A 27 -4.59 -5.68 1.19
C CYS A 27 -4.80 -5.11 2.60
N ALA A 28 -6.02 -5.21 3.14
CA ALA A 28 -6.38 -4.61 4.43
C ALA A 28 -5.58 -5.18 5.61
N SER A 29 -5.24 -6.47 5.61
CA SER A 29 -4.45 -7.10 6.68
C SER A 29 -3.02 -6.55 6.72
N THR A 30 -2.36 -6.48 5.56
CA THR A 30 -1.01 -5.91 5.40
C THR A 30 -0.99 -4.43 5.76
N HIS A 31 -2.03 -3.67 5.36
CA HIS A 31 -2.17 -2.26 5.74
C HIS A 31 -2.28 -2.08 7.27
N ARG A 32 -3.10 -2.89 7.95
CA ARG A 32 -3.20 -2.85 9.42
C ARG A 32 -1.87 -3.22 10.10
N ALA A 33 -1.15 -4.20 9.57
CA ALA A 33 0.16 -4.58 10.09
C ALA A 33 1.18 -3.45 9.94
N LEU A 34 1.20 -2.76 8.79
CA LEU A 34 2.03 -1.59 8.56
C LEU A 34 1.70 -0.45 9.52
N ALA A 35 0.41 -0.13 9.68
CA ALA A 35 -0.04 0.89 10.62
C ALA A 35 0.39 0.58 12.06
N GLU A 36 0.27 -0.68 12.50
CA GLU A 36 0.76 -1.10 13.81
C GLU A 36 2.28 -0.99 13.94
N CYS A 37 3.03 -1.34 12.90
CA CYS A 37 4.47 -1.17 12.87
C CYS A 37 4.86 0.32 13.02
N HIS A 38 4.22 1.22 12.28
CA HIS A 38 4.46 2.67 12.39
C HIS A 38 4.16 3.19 13.81
N ARG A 39 3.05 2.75 14.42
CA ARG A 39 2.72 3.12 15.81
C ARG A 39 3.78 2.69 16.81
N ARG A 40 4.39 1.52 16.62
CA ARG A 40 5.49 1.03 17.47
C ARG A 40 6.80 1.75 17.18
N ALA A 41 7.10 1.97 15.91
CA ALA A 41 8.32 2.64 15.46
C ALA A 41 8.41 4.10 15.93
N ALA A 42 7.28 4.81 16.04
CA ALA A 42 7.21 6.18 16.53
C ALA A 42 7.77 6.36 17.96
N ARG A 43 7.98 5.28 18.72
CA ARG A 43 8.56 5.29 20.07
C ARG A 43 10.03 4.84 20.11
N GLY A 44 10.58 4.43 18.96
CA GLY A 44 11.93 3.87 18.85
C GLY A 44 12.96 4.85 18.32
N PRO A 45 14.26 4.48 18.36
CA PRO A 45 15.35 5.31 17.86
C PRO A 45 15.47 5.28 16.32
N LEU A 46 14.81 4.34 15.65
CA LEU A 46 14.85 4.17 14.20
C LEU A 46 13.60 4.75 13.55
N GLN A 47 13.77 5.36 12.38
CA GLN A 47 12.66 5.90 11.60
C GLN A 47 11.71 4.78 11.13
N PRO A 48 10.38 5.01 11.15
CA PRO A 48 9.38 4.04 10.72
C PRO A 48 9.63 3.46 9.33
N GLU A 49 10.12 4.26 8.38
CA GLU A 49 10.38 3.86 6.99
C GLU A 49 11.45 2.78 6.91
N VAL A 50 12.41 2.79 7.83
CA VAL A 50 13.49 1.80 7.91
C VAL A 50 12.98 0.54 8.59
N LEU A 51 12.33 0.67 9.75
CA LEU A 51 11.88 -0.46 10.55
C LEU A 51 10.76 -1.25 9.86
N CYS A 52 9.84 -0.54 9.21
CA CYS A 52 8.64 -1.09 8.60
C CYS A 52 8.77 -1.30 7.09
N ARG A 53 9.99 -1.18 6.54
CA ARG A 53 10.28 -1.27 5.10
C ARG A 53 9.65 -2.49 4.41
N HIS A 54 9.71 -3.65 5.05
CA HIS A 54 9.19 -4.89 4.48
C HIS A 54 7.65 -4.88 4.38
N LEU A 55 6.95 -4.35 5.38
CA LEU A 55 5.50 -4.18 5.36
C LEU A 55 5.08 -3.12 4.34
N ASN A 56 5.84 -2.04 4.23
CA ASN A 56 5.59 -1.00 3.22
C ASN A 56 5.71 -1.58 1.81
N ARG A 57 6.77 -2.34 1.55
CA ARG A 57 6.94 -3.05 0.28
C ARG A 57 5.82 -4.05 0.01
N ALA A 58 5.47 -4.88 0.99
CA ALA A 58 4.41 -5.87 0.85
C ALA A 58 3.03 -5.21 0.57
N LEU A 59 2.75 -4.08 1.22
CA LEU A 59 1.53 -3.33 0.95
C LEU A 59 1.52 -2.76 -0.46
N ALA A 60 2.62 -2.11 -0.89
CA ALA A 60 2.74 -1.58 -2.24
C ALA A 60 2.56 -2.67 -3.31
N GLU A 61 3.21 -3.82 -3.14
CA GLU A 61 3.07 -4.97 -4.04
C GLU A 61 1.62 -5.50 -4.06
N CYS A 62 0.97 -5.57 -2.89
CA CYS A 62 -0.42 -6.00 -2.80
C CYS A 62 -1.36 -5.04 -3.54
N VAL A 63 -1.24 -3.73 -3.32
CA VAL A 63 -2.09 -2.72 -3.94
C VAL A 63 -1.95 -2.75 -5.46
N VAL A 64 -0.71 -2.78 -5.98
CA VAL A 64 -0.45 -2.86 -7.42
C VAL A 64 -1.06 -4.13 -8.02
N THR A 65 -0.90 -5.27 -7.36
CA THR A 65 -1.48 -6.55 -7.81
C THR A 65 -3.01 -6.53 -7.76
N ALA A 66 -3.60 -5.87 -6.76
CA ALA A 66 -5.04 -5.79 -6.59
C ALA A 66 -5.71 -4.86 -7.62
N CYS A 67 -5.03 -3.80 -8.04
CA CYS A 67 -5.51 -2.88 -9.07
C CYS A 67 -5.33 -3.44 -10.48
N CYS A 68 -4.14 -3.96 -10.79
CA CYS A 68 -3.75 -4.39 -12.14
C CYS A 68 -3.21 -5.83 -12.10
N PRO A 69 -4.05 -6.85 -11.86
CA PRO A 69 -3.60 -8.22 -11.66
C PRO A 69 -2.94 -8.81 -12.92
N ASP A 70 -3.58 -8.64 -14.08
CA ASP A 70 -3.12 -9.22 -15.34
C ASP A 70 -1.80 -8.59 -15.80
N GLU A 71 -1.69 -7.26 -15.73
CA GLU A 71 -0.47 -6.53 -16.08
C GLU A 71 0.68 -6.85 -15.11
N THR A 72 0.37 -7.00 -13.82
CA THR A 72 1.35 -7.40 -12.80
C THR A 72 1.90 -8.80 -13.08
N ASP A 73 1.04 -9.76 -13.40
CA ASP A 73 1.43 -11.14 -13.71
C ASP A 73 2.20 -11.23 -15.04
N ALA A 74 1.82 -10.41 -16.03
CA ALA A 74 2.57 -10.28 -17.28
C ALA A 74 4.00 -9.78 -17.02
N VAL A 75 4.18 -8.75 -16.19
CA VAL A 75 5.50 -8.25 -15.78
C VAL A 75 6.30 -9.33 -15.05
N ARG A 76 5.71 -10.04 -14.09
CA ARG A 76 6.39 -11.13 -13.36
C ARG A 76 6.90 -12.23 -14.31
N THR A 77 6.08 -12.62 -15.27
CA THR A 77 6.40 -13.68 -16.24
C THR A 77 7.46 -13.24 -17.26
N LEU A 78 7.29 -12.05 -17.83
CA LEU A 78 8.10 -11.58 -18.96
C LEU A 78 9.41 -10.92 -18.52
N CYS A 79 9.43 -10.26 -17.36
CA CYS A 79 10.62 -9.54 -16.88
C CYS A 79 11.51 -10.35 -15.92
N GLY A 80 11.12 -11.58 -15.55
CA GLY A 80 11.86 -12.42 -14.60
C GLY A 80 13.23 -12.94 -15.10
N SER A 81 13.59 -12.74 -16.37
CA SER A 81 14.93 -13.06 -16.87
C SER A 81 15.38 -12.19 -18.04
N ALA A 82 16.69 -12.03 -18.22
CA ALA A 82 17.28 -11.17 -19.27
C ALA A 82 16.93 -11.63 -20.71
N GLY A 83 16.67 -12.93 -20.90
CA GLY A 83 16.00 -13.49 -22.07
C GLY A 83 16.58 -13.16 -23.45
N THR A 84 15.79 -13.47 -24.48
CA THR A 84 16.06 -13.09 -25.87
C THR A 84 15.69 -11.62 -26.12
N ALA A 85 16.07 -11.07 -27.28
CA ALA A 85 15.63 -9.73 -27.70
C ALA A 85 14.09 -9.59 -27.69
N LEU A 86 13.39 -10.62 -28.15
CA LEU A 86 11.93 -10.67 -28.11
C LEU A 86 11.40 -10.62 -26.67
N LYS A 87 11.97 -11.39 -25.73
CA LYS A 87 11.55 -11.38 -24.33
C LYS A 87 11.75 -9.99 -23.69
N ARG A 88 12.84 -9.29 -24.03
CA ARG A 88 13.07 -7.92 -23.57
C ARG A 88 12.03 -6.94 -24.10
N GLN A 89 11.66 -7.05 -25.37
CA GLN A 89 10.60 -6.23 -25.97
C GLN A 89 9.24 -6.50 -25.31
N GLN A 90 8.91 -7.77 -25.04
CA GLN A 90 7.69 -8.16 -24.35
C GLN A 90 7.66 -7.65 -22.90
N CYS A 91 8.77 -7.77 -22.17
CA CYS A 91 8.89 -7.18 -20.83
C CYS A 91 8.70 -5.65 -20.86
N GLN A 92 9.33 -4.96 -21.82
CA GLN A 92 9.14 -3.51 -21.98
C GLN A 92 7.67 -3.16 -22.21
N ARG A 93 6.99 -3.92 -23.08
CA ARG A 93 5.56 -3.71 -23.35
C ARG A 93 4.71 -3.94 -22.09
N ALA A 94 4.92 -5.05 -21.38
CA ALA A 94 4.20 -5.35 -20.15
C ALA A 94 4.37 -4.27 -19.08
N ARG A 95 5.55 -3.66 -18.97
CA ARG A 95 5.79 -2.53 -18.05
C ARG A 95 5.01 -1.27 -18.44
N ILE A 96 4.87 -1.01 -19.75
CA ILE A 96 4.06 0.11 -20.25
C ILE A 96 2.58 -0.15 -19.95
N ASP A 97 2.09 -1.36 -20.24
CA ASP A 97 0.70 -1.71 -19.98
C ASP A 97 0.35 -1.61 -18.48
N LEU A 98 1.25 -2.06 -17.59
CA LEU A 98 1.10 -1.86 -16.14
C LEU A 98 1.05 -0.39 -15.74
N ALA A 99 1.92 0.46 -16.31
CA ALA A 99 1.92 1.89 -16.01
C ALA A 99 0.59 2.55 -16.41
N LEU A 100 0.08 2.23 -17.61
CA LEU A 100 -1.19 2.74 -18.11
C LEU A 100 -2.38 2.29 -17.25
N CYS A 101 -2.37 1.02 -16.80
CA CYS A 101 -3.40 0.53 -15.88
C CYS A 101 -3.37 1.31 -14.55
N LEU A 102 -2.19 1.52 -13.97
CA LEU A 102 -2.05 2.28 -12.72
C LEU A 102 -2.49 3.75 -12.87
N GLU A 103 -2.15 4.39 -13.98
CA GLU A 103 -2.60 5.76 -14.30
C GLU A 103 -4.13 5.84 -14.39
N ALA A 104 -4.80 4.83 -14.95
CA ALA A 104 -6.26 4.79 -15.02
C ALA A 104 -6.94 4.68 -13.64
N HIS A 105 -6.22 4.21 -12.61
CA HIS A 105 -6.68 4.16 -11.22
C HIS A 105 -6.34 5.40 -10.40
N GLN A 106 -5.59 6.36 -10.96
CA GLN A 106 -5.33 7.63 -10.30
C GLN A 106 -6.52 8.57 -10.59
N GLU A 107 -7.37 8.80 -9.58
CA GLU A 107 -8.33 9.91 -9.64
C GLU A 107 -7.55 11.24 -9.69
N PRO A 108 -8.01 12.24 -10.48
CA PRO A 108 -7.42 13.58 -10.51
C PRO A 108 -7.61 14.36 -9.20
#